data_AF-A0ABD3MBF5-F1
#
_entry.id   AF-A0ABD3MBF5-F1
#
_cell.length_a   1.000
_cell.length_b   1.000
_cell.length_c   1.000
_cell.angle_alpha   90.00
_cell.angle_beta   90.00
_cell.angle_gamma   90.00
#
_symmetry.space_group_name_H-M   'P 1'
#
loop_
_entity.id
_entity.type
_entity.pdbx_description
1 polymer ?
#
loop_
_entity_poly.entity_id
_entity_poly.type
_entity_poly.pdbx_seq_one_letter_code
_entity_poly.pdbx_strand_id
1 'polypeptide(L)'
;MRFENAMQQLHSKLNEENATSDYCTWFMRVMAAAQMKSNPDRYLPYVMAENYYDIPTFCSKEVEPMGKECGMVQVSALAECMGVRVKIEYMDGRMTGGGGGGGEGRKVATHVFGEGDNGNDDITAANTNVDRTTITLLYRPGHYDILY
;
A
#
# COMPACT_ATOMS: atom_id res chain seq x y z
N MET A 1 -29.80 -5.05 9.08
CA MET A 1 -29.69 -6.15 10.08
C MET A 1 -28.62 -7.20 9.76
N ARG A 2 -28.71 -8.06 8.73
CA ARG A 2 -27.68 -9.12 8.52
C ARG A 2 -26.27 -8.58 8.20
N PHE A 3 -26.17 -7.54 7.38
CA PHE A 3 -24.88 -6.92 7.03
C PHE A 3 -24.23 -6.17 8.21
N GLU A 4 -25.02 -5.46 9.01
CA GLU A 4 -24.52 -4.76 10.21
C GLU A 4 -23.96 -5.74 11.25
N ASN A 5 -24.66 -6.87 11.47
CA ASN A 5 -24.16 -7.92 12.36
C ASN A 5 -22.85 -8.54 11.84
N ALA A 6 -22.72 -8.76 10.53
CA ALA A 6 -21.49 -9.28 9.93
C ALA A 6 -20.32 -8.30 10.10
N MET A 7 -20.57 -7.00 9.90
CA MET A 7 -19.55 -5.95 10.07
C MET A 7 -19.10 -5.82 11.53
N GLN A 8 -20.04 -5.87 12.48
CA GLN A 8 -19.72 -5.87 13.91
C GLN A 8 -18.88 -7.09 14.32
N GLN A 9 -19.20 -8.28 13.80
CA GLN A 9 -18.40 -9.47 14.04
C GLN A 9 -16.99 -9.36 13.47
N LEU A 10 -16.85 -8.82 12.26
CA LEU A 10 -15.54 -8.60 11.64
C LEU A 10 -14.72 -7.59 12.45
N HIS A 11 -15.33 -6.46 12.82
CA HIS A 11 -14.68 -5.45 13.65
C HIS A 11 -14.22 -6.01 15.00
N SER A 12 -15.05 -6.83 15.66
CA SER A 12 -14.68 -7.50 16.90
C SER A 12 -13.46 -8.40 16.69
N LYS A 13 -13.49 -9.28 15.67
CA LYS A 13 -12.40 -10.22 15.38
C LYS A 13 -11.07 -9.54 15.05
N LEU A 14 -11.10 -8.39 14.38
CA LEU A 14 -9.89 -7.64 14.03
C LEU A 14 -9.31 -6.85 15.20
N ASN A 15 -10.07 -6.60 16.26
CA ASN A 15 -9.60 -5.89 17.46
C ASN A 15 -9.24 -6.83 18.63
N GLU A 16 -9.35 -8.15 18.44
CA GLU A 16 -8.85 -9.11 19.42
C GLU A 16 -7.32 -9.10 19.44
N GLU A 17 -6.73 -8.84 20.62
CA GLU A 17 -5.27 -8.83 20.80
C GLU A 17 -4.66 -10.22 20.61
N ASN A 18 -3.48 -10.29 19.96
CA ASN A 18 -2.74 -11.54 19.75
C ASN A 18 -3.54 -12.62 18.99
N ALA A 19 -4.47 -12.19 18.14
CA ALA A 19 -5.42 -13.05 17.46
C ALA A 19 -5.40 -12.82 15.95
N THR A 20 -6.57 -12.83 15.31
CA THR A 20 -6.75 -12.88 13.86
C THR A 20 -6.01 -11.77 13.12
N SER A 21 -6.02 -10.53 13.66
CA SER A 21 -5.39 -9.37 13.03
C SER A 21 -3.88 -9.50 12.89
N ASP A 22 -3.20 -10.08 13.88
CA ASP A 22 -1.75 -10.29 13.85
C ASP A 22 -1.37 -11.34 12.81
N TYR A 23 -2.13 -12.43 12.70
CA TYR A 23 -1.93 -13.44 11.66
C TYR A 23 -2.20 -12.87 10.27
N CYS A 24 -3.24 -12.06 10.09
CA CYS A 24 -3.51 -11.37 8.83
C CYS A 24 -2.36 -10.43 8.46
N THR A 25 -1.85 -9.67 9.43
CA THR A 25 -0.72 -8.75 9.24
C THR A 25 0.54 -9.51 8.83
N TRP A 26 0.85 -10.60 9.53
CA TRP A 26 2.00 -11.45 9.21
C TRP A 26 1.88 -12.06 7.82
N PHE A 27 0.70 -12.58 7.46
CA PHE A 27 0.44 -13.12 6.14
C PHE A 27 0.65 -12.07 5.03
N MET A 28 0.13 -10.85 5.21
CA MET A 28 0.35 -9.74 4.26
C MET A 28 1.83 -9.36 4.15
N ARG A 29 2.60 -9.38 5.26
CA ARG A 29 4.06 -9.17 5.22
C ARG A 29 4.78 -10.22 4.41
N VAL A 30 4.43 -11.49 4.60
CA VAL A 30 5.03 -12.60 3.84
C VAL A 30 4.68 -12.50 2.35
N MET A 31 3.45 -12.11 2.00
CA MET A 31 3.07 -11.86 0.61
C MET A 31 3.90 -10.74 -0.03
N ALA A 32 4.07 -9.60 0.68
CA ALA A 32 4.89 -8.50 0.17
C ALA A 32 6.36 -8.94 0.00
N ALA A 33 6.92 -9.65 0.97
CA ALA A 33 8.28 -10.18 0.89
C ALA A 33 8.45 -11.19 -0.27
N ALA A 34 7.46 -12.06 -0.50
CA ALA A 34 7.46 -13.02 -1.58
C ALA A 34 7.41 -12.33 -2.96
N GLN A 35 6.56 -11.30 -3.10
CA GLN A 35 6.52 -10.47 -4.32
C GLN A 35 7.86 -9.80 -4.57
N MET A 36 8.46 -9.20 -3.54
CA MET A 36 9.76 -8.54 -3.66
C MET A 36 10.87 -9.51 -4.07
N LYS A 37 10.92 -10.68 -3.42
CA LYS A 37 11.91 -11.73 -3.71
C LYS A 37 11.72 -12.35 -5.10
N SER A 38 10.50 -12.36 -5.64
CA SER A 38 10.20 -12.90 -6.98
C SER A 38 10.63 -11.96 -8.11
N ASN A 39 10.71 -10.66 -7.85
CA ASN A 39 11.06 -9.65 -8.85
C ASN A 39 12.16 -8.70 -8.32
N PRO A 40 13.35 -9.22 -7.96
CA PRO A 40 14.35 -8.44 -7.23
C PRO A 40 14.84 -7.22 -8.01
N ASP A 41 15.07 -7.36 -9.32
CA ASP A 41 15.56 -6.29 -10.19
C ASP A 41 14.64 -5.06 -10.22
N ARG A 42 13.33 -5.28 -10.02
CA ARG A 42 12.34 -4.20 -9.98
C ARG A 42 12.42 -3.40 -8.68
N TYR A 43 12.64 -4.06 -7.55
CA TYR A 43 12.59 -3.41 -6.24
C TYR A 43 13.96 -2.95 -5.74
N LEU A 44 15.05 -3.54 -6.25
CA LEU A 44 16.41 -3.26 -5.80
C LEU A 44 16.79 -1.78 -5.86
N PRO A 45 16.47 -1.00 -6.92
CA PRO A 45 16.82 0.42 -6.98
C PRO A 45 16.22 1.24 -5.82
N TYR A 46 15.01 0.90 -5.38
CA TYR A 46 14.34 1.59 -4.28
C TYR A 46 14.93 1.19 -2.92
N VAL A 47 15.24 -0.09 -2.76
CA VAL A 47 15.86 -0.64 -1.53
C VAL A 47 17.29 -0.14 -1.34
N MET A 48 18.03 0.10 -2.43
CA MET A 48 19.36 0.72 -2.38
C MET A 48 19.34 2.15 -1.83
N ALA A 49 18.26 2.91 -2.06
CA ALA A 49 18.09 4.23 -1.46
C ALA A 49 17.96 4.17 0.08
N GLU A 50 17.61 3.01 0.63
CA GLU A 50 17.51 2.74 2.08
C GLU A 50 18.78 2.07 2.65
N ASN A 51 19.91 2.08 1.92
CA ASN A 51 21.19 1.46 2.30
C ASN A 51 21.20 -0.08 2.34
N TYR A 52 20.37 -0.73 1.53
CA TYR A 52 20.35 -2.18 1.36
C TYR A 52 20.78 -2.57 -0.07
N TYR A 53 21.68 -3.54 -0.20
CA TYR A 53 22.25 -3.94 -1.49
C TYR A 53 21.65 -5.21 -2.08
N ASP A 54 20.72 -5.83 -1.36
CA ASP A 54 20.06 -7.06 -1.77
C ASP A 54 18.64 -7.16 -1.17
N ILE A 55 17.72 -7.69 -1.97
CA ILE A 55 16.31 -7.84 -1.59
C ILE A 55 16.10 -8.87 -0.46
N PRO A 56 16.76 -10.05 -0.45
CA PRO A 56 16.56 -11.01 0.63
C PRO A 56 16.92 -10.47 2.02
N THR A 57 18.04 -9.74 2.14
CA THR A 57 18.45 -9.09 3.41
C THR A 57 17.47 -8.00 3.81
N PHE A 58 17.00 -7.18 2.87
CA PHE A 58 15.96 -6.19 3.16
C PHE A 58 14.67 -6.85 3.66
N CYS A 59 14.17 -7.88 2.96
CA CYS A 59 12.96 -8.58 3.35
C CYS A 59 13.06 -9.19 4.75
N SER A 60 14.17 -9.85 5.07
CA SER A 60 14.38 -10.48 6.38
C SER A 60 14.49 -9.49 7.55
N LYS A 61 14.94 -8.25 7.31
CA LYS A 61 15.15 -7.24 8.36
C LYS A 61 14.00 -6.25 8.49
N GLU A 62 13.38 -5.85 7.39
CA GLU A 62 12.42 -4.73 7.36
C GLU A 62 11.00 -5.13 6.93
N VAL A 63 10.81 -6.27 6.24
CA VAL A 63 9.48 -6.65 5.71
C VAL A 63 8.83 -7.75 6.53
N GLU A 64 9.52 -8.88 6.70
CA GLU A 64 9.02 -10.09 7.36
C GLU A 64 8.81 -9.93 8.89
N PRO A 65 9.67 -9.22 9.64
CA PRO A 65 9.47 -9.07 11.08
C PRO A 65 8.22 -8.26 11.42
N MET A 66 7.51 -8.70 12.46
CA MET A 66 6.39 -7.93 13.03
C MET A 66 6.89 -6.65 13.70
N GLY A 67 6.04 -5.62 13.71
CA GLY A 67 6.34 -4.32 14.35
C GLY A 67 7.30 -3.41 13.58
N LYS A 68 7.76 -3.81 12.39
CA LYS A 68 8.54 -2.95 11.49
C LYS A 68 7.64 -2.00 10.69
N GLU A 69 8.05 -0.76 10.54
CA GLU A 69 7.33 0.22 9.72
C GLU A 69 7.34 -0.18 8.25
N CYS A 70 6.22 0.07 7.56
CA CYS A 70 6.10 -0.19 6.13
C CYS A 70 6.31 1.10 5.34
N GLY A 71 7.31 1.09 4.46
CA GLY A 71 7.57 2.15 3.49
C GLY A 71 6.78 1.98 2.19
N MET A 72 7.03 2.89 1.24
CA MET A 72 6.36 2.92 -0.06
C MET A 72 6.64 1.65 -0.89
N VAL A 73 7.83 1.08 -0.78
CA VAL A 73 8.24 -0.11 -1.54
C VAL A 73 7.41 -1.33 -1.12
N GLN A 74 7.20 -1.52 0.18
CA GLN A 74 6.37 -2.60 0.72
C GLN A 74 4.90 -2.42 0.33
N VAL A 75 4.37 -1.19 0.39
CA VAL A 75 2.99 -0.91 -0.05
C VAL A 75 2.82 -1.21 -1.53
N SER A 76 3.75 -0.79 -2.38
CA SER A 76 3.73 -1.08 -3.81
C SER A 76 3.76 -2.59 -4.08
N ALA A 77 4.64 -3.33 -3.42
CA ALA A 77 4.76 -4.77 -3.60
C ALA A 77 3.49 -5.50 -3.17
N LEU A 78 2.90 -5.13 -2.03
CA LEU A 78 1.66 -5.75 -1.56
C LEU A 78 0.47 -5.43 -2.47
N ALA A 79 0.34 -4.17 -2.91
CA ALA A 79 -0.74 -3.74 -3.81
C ALA A 79 -0.71 -4.52 -5.12
N GLU A 80 0.49 -4.72 -5.69
CA GLU A 80 0.70 -5.50 -6.89
C GLU A 80 0.40 -7.00 -6.66
N CYS A 81 0.90 -7.57 -5.56
CA CYS A 81 0.69 -8.97 -5.21
C CYS A 81 -0.81 -9.31 -5.05
N MET A 82 -1.59 -8.39 -4.45
CA MET A 82 -3.03 -8.56 -4.24
C MET A 82 -3.89 -8.09 -5.43
N GLY A 83 -3.30 -7.43 -6.43
CA GLY A 83 -4.04 -6.86 -7.55
C GLY A 83 -5.00 -5.72 -7.18
N VAL A 84 -4.73 -5.01 -6.08
CA VAL A 84 -5.53 -3.88 -5.58
C VAL A 84 -4.87 -2.54 -5.89
N ARG A 85 -5.66 -1.47 -5.87
CA ARG A 85 -5.14 -0.11 -5.97
C ARG A 85 -5.08 0.52 -4.57
N VAL A 86 -3.94 1.10 -4.21
CA VAL A 86 -3.76 1.79 -2.93
C VAL A 86 -3.48 3.26 -3.20
N LYS A 87 -4.37 4.14 -2.74
CA LYS A 87 -4.22 5.60 -2.78
C LYS A 87 -3.79 6.08 -1.40
N ILE A 88 -2.69 6.82 -1.30
CA ILE A 88 -2.20 7.40 -0.06
C ILE A 88 -2.27 8.92 -0.14
N GLU A 89 -2.97 9.53 0.80
CA GLU A 89 -3.03 10.99 0.98
C GLU A 89 -2.11 11.41 2.13
N TYR A 90 -1.19 12.34 1.87
CA TYR A 90 -0.17 12.75 2.83
C TYR A 90 -0.59 13.98 3.61
N MET A 91 -0.73 13.86 4.93
CA MET A 91 -1.05 14.97 5.81
C MET A 91 0.22 15.64 6.38
N ASP A 92 1.22 15.91 5.54
CA ASP A 92 2.51 16.50 5.95
C ASP A 92 2.56 18.03 5.78
N GLY A 93 1.46 18.65 5.36
CA GLY A 93 1.38 20.09 5.11
C GLY A 93 2.08 20.56 3.84
N ARG A 94 2.68 19.65 3.03
CA ARG A 94 3.17 19.99 1.69
C ARG A 94 1.98 20.09 0.74
N MET A 95 1.72 21.33 0.33
CA MET A 95 0.57 21.68 -0.48
C MET A 95 0.96 21.65 -1.95
N THR A 96 0.25 20.87 -2.76
CA THR A 96 0.31 20.98 -4.23
C THR A 96 -0.67 22.06 -4.66
N GLY A 97 -0.29 23.33 -4.44
CA GLY A 97 -1.11 24.50 -4.77
C GLY A 97 -0.93 25.60 -3.73
N GLY A 98 0.08 26.45 -3.93
CA GLY A 98 0.45 27.47 -2.94
C GLY A 98 1.43 28.50 -3.47
N GLY A 99 1.15 29.06 -4.65
CA GLY A 99 1.87 30.19 -5.22
C GLY A 99 0.91 31.15 -5.91
N GLY A 100 0.21 31.98 -5.12
CA GLY A 100 -0.43 33.21 -5.59
C GLY A 100 -1.86 33.11 -6.11
N GLY A 101 -2.81 33.57 -5.27
CA GLY A 101 -4.05 34.22 -5.72
C GLY A 101 -5.22 33.31 -6.13
N GLY A 102 -6.24 33.27 -5.27
CA GLY A 102 -7.63 33.01 -5.70
C GLY A 102 -8.12 31.57 -5.57
N GLY A 103 -8.88 31.30 -4.51
CA GLY A 103 -10.12 30.50 -4.55
C GLY A 103 -10.12 29.03 -4.95
N GLU A 104 -9.01 28.42 -5.38
CA GLU A 104 -8.99 27.01 -5.77
C GLU A 104 -8.51 26.13 -4.61
N GLY A 105 -9.34 25.15 -4.26
CA GLY A 105 -9.26 24.36 -3.03
C GLY A 105 -7.90 23.73 -2.76
N ARG A 106 -7.49 23.80 -1.49
CA ARG A 106 -6.32 23.14 -0.90
C ARG A 106 -6.28 21.65 -1.26
N LYS A 107 -5.40 21.25 -2.18
CA LYS A 107 -5.17 19.83 -2.53
C LYS A 107 -4.05 19.22 -1.70
N VAL A 108 -4.33 18.04 -1.17
CA VAL A 108 -3.40 17.20 -0.40
C VAL A 108 -2.54 16.39 -1.37
N ALA A 109 -1.24 16.24 -1.09
CA ALA A 109 -0.36 15.39 -1.89
C ALA A 109 -0.86 13.95 -1.88
N THR A 110 -0.98 13.34 -3.06
CA THR A 110 -1.56 12.01 -3.26
C THR A 110 -0.59 11.13 -4.03
N HIS A 111 -0.42 9.88 -3.59
CA HIS A 111 0.32 8.86 -4.33
C HIS A 111 -0.57 7.63 -4.56
N VAL A 112 -0.51 7.04 -5.76
CA VAL A 112 -1.33 5.87 -6.13
C VAL A 112 -0.41 4.72 -6.52
N PHE A 113 -0.68 3.53 -5.97
CA PHE A 113 0.01 2.28 -6.27
C PHE A 113 -0.96 1.28 -6.90
N GLY A 114 -0.44 0.36 -7.73
CA GLY A 114 -1.26 -0.63 -8.42
C GLY A 114 -1.94 -0.10 -9.68
N GLU A 115 -1.43 0.99 -10.25
CA GLU A 115 -1.73 1.33 -11.65
C GLU A 115 -1.12 0.24 -12.54
N GLY A 116 -1.93 -0.32 -13.43
CA GLY A 116 -1.42 -1.26 -14.42
C GLY A 116 -0.29 -0.60 -15.19
N ASP A 117 0.77 -1.36 -15.45
CA ASP A 117 1.92 -0.92 -16.22
C ASP A 117 1.47 -0.41 -17.59
N ASN A 118 1.28 0.90 -17.74
CA ASN A 118 0.97 1.56 -19.01
C ASN A 118 2.26 1.67 -19.86
N GLY A 119 2.98 0.56 -19.99
CA GLY A 119 4.27 0.46 -20.67
C GLY A 119 4.30 -0.51 -21.85
N ASN A 120 3.24 -1.27 -22.10
CA ASN A 120 3.15 -2.09 -23.30
C ASN A 120 1.71 -2.11 -23.84
N ASP A 121 1.49 -1.30 -24.87
CA ASP A 121 0.27 -1.25 -25.68
C ASP A 121 0.22 -2.50 -26.58
N ASP A 122 0.04 -3.69 -25.96
CA ASP A 122 -0.34 -4.88 -26.71
C ASP A 122 -1.87 -4.96 -26.73
N ILE A 123 -2.41 -4.50 -27.86
CA ILE A 123 -3.81 -4.40 -28.26
C ILE A 123 -4.54 -5.77 -28.31
N THR A 124 -3.99 -6.85 -27.74
CA THR A 124 -4.53 -8.21 -27.87
C THR A 124 -5.01 -8.89 -26.58
N ALA A 125 -5.10 -8.19 -25.46
CA ALA A 125 -5.86 -8.66 -24.29
C ALA A 125 -7.12 -7.81 -24.09
N ALA A 126 -8.21 -8.26 -24.73
CA ALA A 126 -9.57 -7.76 -24.60
C ALA A 126 -9.89 -7.10 -23.24
N ASN A 127 -10.26 -5.82 -23.29
CA ASN A 127 -11.37 -5.27 -22.51
C ASN A 127 -11.31 -5.53 -20.99
N THR A 128 -10.27 -5.06 -20.32
CA THR A 128 -10.25 -5.03 -18.86
C THR A 128 -9.96 -3.64 -18.32
N ASN A 129 -10.99 -2.78 -18.39
CA ASN A 129 -11.31 -1.92 -17.24
C ASN A 129 -11.54 -2.86 -16.05
N VAL A 130 -10.48 -3.46 -15.49
CA VAL A 130 -10.60 -4.15 -14.20
C VAL A 130 -10.87 -3.02 -13.22
N ASP A 131 -12.13 -2.91 -12.78
CA ASP A 131 -12.49 -2.14 -11.60
C ASP A 131 -11.71 -2.72 -10.40
N ARG A 132 -10.45 -2.31 -10.27
CA ARG A 132 -9.61 -2.71 -9.15
C ARG A 132 -10.17 -2.04 -7.91
N THR A 133 -10.41 -2.84 -6.88
CA THR A 133 -10.74 -2.33 -5.55
C THR A 133 -9.69 -1.30 -5.16
N THR A 134 -10.15 -0.06 -4.92
CA THR A 134 -9.30 1.05 -4.53
C THR A 134 -9.46 1.29 -3.05
N ILE A 135 -8.35 1.20 -2.31
CA ILE A 135 -8.27 1.49 -0.87
C ILE A 135 -7.61 2.84 -0.71
N THR A 136 -8.26 3.76 0.01
CA THR A 136 -7.67 5.07 0.31
C THR A 136 -7.16 5.09 1.75
N LEU A 137 -5.90 5.46 1.91
CA LEU A 137 -5.20 5.58 3.19
C LEU A 137 -4.79 7.03 3.41
N LEU A 138 -4.88 7.49 4.65
CA LEU A 138 -4.30 8.74 5.11
C LEU A 138 -2.97 8.43 5.78
N TYR A 139 -1.88 9.03 5.30
CA TYR A 139 -0.57 8.91 5.93
C TYR A 139 -0.25 10.13 6.78
N ARG A 140 0.15 9.85 8.02
CA ARG A 140 0.78 10.78 8.97
C ARG A 140 2.15 10.18 9.32
N PRO A 141 3.18 10.97 9.69
CA PRO A 141 4.48 10.40 10.05
C PRO A 141 4.33 9.29 11.12
N GLY A 142 4.69 8.05 10.75
CA GLY A 142 4.58 6.86 11.60
C GLY A 142 3.18 6.23 11.69
N HIS A 143 2.19 6.66 10.91
CA HIS A 143 0.82 6.18 11.05
C HIS A 143 0.00 6.17 9.74
N TYR A 144 -0.80 5.13 9.55
CA TYR A 144 -1.74 4.99 8.44
C TYR A 144 -3.16 4.80 8.97
N ASP A 145 -4.10 5.59 8.45
CA ASP A 145 -5.53 5.45 8.73
C ASP A 145 -6.30 5.12 7.44
N ILE A 146 -7.47 4.51 7.58
CA ILE A 146 -8.38 4.25 6.45
C ILE A 146 -9.24 5.48 6.21
N LEU A 147 -9.38 5.88 4.93
CA LEU A 147 -10.26 6.95 4.49
C LEU A 147 -11.42 6.36 3.66
N TYR A 148 -12.66 6.72 4.02
CA TYR A 148 -13.90 6.24 3.39
C TYR A 148 -14.54 7.31 2.51
#